data_AF-A0A0X1KN04-F1
#
_entry.id   AF-A0A0X1KN04-F1
#
_cell.length_a   1.000
_cell.length_b   1.000
_cell.length_c   1.000
_cell.angle_alpha   90.00
_cell.angle_beta   90.00
_cell.angle_gamma   90.00
#
_symmetry.space_group_name_H-M   'P 1'
#
loop_
_entity.id
_entity.type
_entity.pdbx_description
1 polymer ?
#
loop_
_entity_poly.entity_id
_entity_poly.type
_entity_poly.pdbx_seq_one_letter_code
_entity_poly.pdbx_strand_id
1 'polypeptide(L)'
;MSDLKLWKVTVYCEDIAPYEEATIMDILVIAKDFEEAEKLAYQYFERHFDEVNVDNISPVSLKEPRVLGVVSHFAIDDEEDWTT
;
A
#
# COMPACT_ATOMS: atom_id res chain seq x y z
N MET A 1 -6.84 15.35 19.74
CA MET A 1 -6.92 14.20 18.83
C MET A 1 -6.01 14.54 17.67
N SER A 2 -5.10 13.66 17.25
CA SER A 2 -4.30 13.90 16.05
C SER A 2 -5.21 13.79 14.84
N ASP A 3 -5.27 14.83 14.00
CA ASP A 3 -6.05 14.86 12.77
C ASP A 3 -5.41 13.95 11.71
N LEU A 4 -5.54 12.64 11.91
CA LEU A 4 -5.12 11.64 10.94
C LEU A 4 -5.99 11.78 9.68
N LYS A 5 -5.33 11.76 8.52
CA LYS A 5 -5.95 11.87 7.22
C LYS A 5 -5.62 10.62 6.41
N LEU A 6 -6.51 10.28 5.48
CA LEU A 6 -6.28 9.22 4.52
C LEU A 6 -5.57 9.82 3.30
N TRP A 7 -4.51 9.17 2.86
CA TRP A 7 -3.68 9.56 1.72
C TRP A 7 -3.63 8.42 0.72
N LYS A 8 -3.77 8.74 -0.57
CA LYS A 8 -3.45 7.84 -1.66
C LYS A 8 -2.01 8.09 -2.06
N VAL A 9 -1.20 7.04 -2.02
CA VAL A 9 0.23 7.09 -2.33
C VAL A 9 0.54 6.13 -3.46
N THR A 10 1.15 6.62 -4.53
CA THR A 10 1.67 5.80 -5.63
C THR A 10 3.14 5.53 -5.38
N VAL A 11 3.51 4.25 -5.35
CA VAL A 11 4.87 3.77 -5.09
C VAL A 11 5.35 2.96 -6.28
N TYR A 12 6.55 3.27 -6.73
CA TYR A 12 7.29 2.53 -7.74
C TYR A 12 8.30 1.65 -7.03
N CYS A 13 8.30 0.35 -7.34
CA CYS A 13 9.20 -0.63 -6.74
C CYS A 13 9.92 -1.43 -7.84
N GLU A 14 11.21 -1.71 -7.62
CA GLU A 14 12.05 -2.52 -8.51
C GLU A 14 12.92 -3.48 -7.68
N ASP A 15 12.99 -4.75 -8.11
CA ASP A 15 13.85 -5.79 -7.53
C ASP A 15 15.10 -5.96 -8.40
N ILE A 16 16.30 -6.07 -7.81
CA ILE A 16 17.58 -6.18 -8.57
C ILE A 16 17.86 -7.65 -9.02
N ALA A 17 16.92 -8.57 -8.80
CA ALA A 17 17.03 -9.97 -9.18
C ALA A 17 16.62 -10.21 -10.65
N PRO A 18 17.12 -11.25 -11.36
CA PRO A 18 17.25 -11.30 -12.84
C PRO A 18 15.94 -11.40 -13.66
N TYR A 19 14.79 -11.12 -13.06
CA TYR A 19 13.47 -11.08 -13.68
C TYR A 19 12.74 -9.76 -13.34
N GLU A 20 13.48 -8.64 -13.28
CA GLU A 20 13.07 -7.26 -13.04
C GLU A 20 11.71 -6.89 -13.65
N GLU A 21 10.64 -6.99 -12.85
CA GLU A 21 9.34 -6.40 -13.15
C GLU A 21 9.16 -5.16 -12.27
N ALA A 22 9.48 -3.98 -12.82
CA ALA A 22 9.14 -2.71 -12.21
C ALA A 22 7.62 -2.64 -12.01
N THR A 23 7.19 -2.49 -10.75
CA THR A 23 5.78 -2.49 -10.38
C THR A 23 5.37 -1.15 -9.79
N ILE A 24 4.21 -0.66 -10.23
CA ILE A 24 3.58 0.55 -9.71
C ILE A 24 2.38 0.13 -8.85
N MET A 25 2.38 0.54 -7.59
CA MET A 25 1.30 0.24 -6.65
C MET A 25 0.66 1.51 -6.11
N ASP A 26 -0.67 1.54 -6.12
CA ASP A 26 -1.45 2.56 -5.42
C ASP A 26 -1.88 2.01 -4.06
N ILE A 27 -1.40 2.63 -2.97
CA ILE A 27 -1.76 2.27 -1.60
C ILE A 27 -2.50 3.40 -0.88
N LEU A 28 -3.14 3.05 0.22
CA LEU A 28 -3.81 4.00 1.11
C LEU A 28 -3.11 4.02 2.46
N VAL A 29 -2.69 5.22 2.88
CA VAL A 29 -1.94 5.46 4.11
C VAL A 29 -2.71 6.39 5.03
N ILE A 30 -2.80 6.05 6.32
CA ILE A 30 -3.38 6.92 7.34
C ILE A 30 -2.24 7.64 8.06
N ALA A 31 -2.12 8.95 7.88
CA ALA A 31 -1.02 9.76 8.42
C ALA A 31 -1.48 11.19 8.74
N LYS A 32 -0.76 11.88 9.64
CA LYS A 32 -1.11 13.26 10.05
C LYS A 32 -0.86 14.29 8.94
N ASP A 33 0.17 14.07 8.14
CA ASP A 33 0.66 14.97 7.09
C ASP A 33 1.29 14.20 5.92
N PHE A 34 1.71 14.94 4.90
CA PHE A 34 2.33 14.42 3.70
C PHE A 34 3.64 13.68 4.01
N GLU A 35 4.51 14.26 4.84
CA GLU A 35 5.84 13.69 5.17
C GLU A 35 5.70 12.35 5.90
N GLU A 36 4.75 12.24 6.83
CA GLU A 36 4.48 10.99 7.52
C GLU A 36 3.86 9.94 6.59
N ALA A 37 3.02 10.33 5.64
CA ALA A 37 2.46 9.42 4.64
C ALA A 37 3.55 8.84 3.73
N GLU A 38 4.45 9.70 3.22
CA GLU A 38 5.61 9.32 2.41
C GLU A 38 6.51 8.34 3.15
N LYS A 39 6.89 8.70 4.39
CA LYS A 39 7.75 7.89 5.23
C LYS A 39 7.15 6.50 5.50
N LEU A 40 5.86 6.43 5.84
CA LEU A 40 5.20 5.16 6.12
C LEU A 40 5.09 4.29 4.87
N ALA A 41 4.81 4.88 3.70
CA ALA A 41 4.80 4.16 2.42
C ALA A 41 6.18 3.59 2.10
N TYR A 42 7.22 4.43 2.16
CA TYR A 42 8.60 4.01 1.90
C TYR A 42 9.03 2.88 2.84
N GLN A 43 8.78 3.03 4.16
CA GLN A 43 9.14 2.01 5.17
C GLN A 43 8.45 0.66 5.00
N TYR A 44 7.25 0.65 4.42
CA TYR A 44 6.55 -0.58 4.12
C TYR A 44 7.22 -1.30 2.94
N PHE A 45 7.47 -0.59 1.83
CA PHE A 45 7.98 -1.18 0.60
C PHE A 45 9.49 -1.48 0.64
N GLU A 46 10.32 -0.69 1.35
CA GLU A 46 11.77 -0.91 1.45
C GLU A 46 12.13 -2.27 2.11
N ARG A 47 11.16 -2.90 2.80
CA ARG A 47 11.32 -4.22 3.40
C ARG A 47 11.14 -5.36 2.41
N HIS A 48 10.58 -5.06 1.24
CA HIS A 48 10.12 -6.04 0.26
C HIS A 48 10.77 -5.86 -1.11
N PHE A 49 11.36 -4.68 -1.39
CA PHE A 49 11.96 -4.32 -2.67
C PHE A 49 13.31 -3.62 -2.46
N ASP A 50 14.21 -3.78 -3.43
CA ASP A 50 15.55 -3.20 -3.38
C ASP A 50 15.55 -1.69 -3.71
N GLU A 51 14.75 -1.26 -4.69
CA GLU A 51 14.55 0.15 -5.03
C GLU A 51 13.09 0.56 -4.85
N VAL A 52 12.87 1.67 -4.14
CA VAL A 52 11.53 2.21 -3.84
C VAL A 52 11.52 3.71 -4.06
N ASN A 53 10.56 4.18 -4.85
CA ASN A 53 10.33 5.61 -5.08
C ASN A 53 8.86 5.96 -4.83
N VAL A 54 8.63 6.96 -3.98
CA VAL A 54 7.31 7.49 -3.67
C VAL A 54 7.12 8.78 -4.47
N ASP A 55 6.15 8.79 -5.38
CA ASP A 55 6.00 9.88 -6.35
C ASP A 55 4.74 10.72 -6.07
N ASN A 56 3.57 10.09 -6.16
CA ASN A 56 2.30 10.79 -6.08
C ASN A 56 1.61 10.54 -4.74
N ILE A 57 1.53 11.58 -3.91
CA ILE A 57 0.82 11.56 -2.63
C ILE A 57 -0.30 12.58 -2.68
N SER A 58 -1.54 12.10 -2.53
CA SER A 58 -2.73 12.96 -2.57
C SER A 58 -3.68 12.65 -1.41
N PRO A 59 -4.31 13.67 -0.79
CA PRO A 59 -5.27 13.44 0.26
C PRO A 59 -6.56 12.82 -0.32
N VAL A 60 -7.07 11.78 0.33
CA VAL A 60 -8.34 11.16 -0.04
C VAL A 60 -9.47 11.87 0.70
N SER A 61 -10.37 12.47 -0.08
CA SER A 61 -11.56 13.10 0.47
C SER A 61 -12.67 12.06 0.70
N LEU A 62 -12.95 11.73 1.96
CA LEU A 62 -14.07 10.88 2.36
C LEU A 62 -15.38 11.68 2.50
N LYS A 63 -15.67 12.56 1.53
CA LYS A 63 -16.90 13.39 1.53
C LYS A 63 -18.17 12.55 1.46
N GLU A 64 -18.07 11.33 0.94
CA GLU A 64 -19.14 10.36 0.86
C GLU A 64 -18.67 9.06 1.54
N PRO A 65 -19.57 8.31 2.21
CA PRO A 65 -19.25 7.00 2.74
C PRO A 65 -18.73 6.07 1.63
N ARG A 66 -17.56 5.47 1.84
CA ARG A 66 -16.94 4.51 0.90
C ARG A 66 -16.49 3.28 1.65
N VAL A 67 -16.58 2.11 1.02
CA VAL A 67 -16.02 0.87 1.55
C VAL A 67 -14.54 0.82 1.19
N LEU A 68 -13.68 0.74 2.21
CA LEU A 68 -12.26 0.46 2.07
C LEU A 68 -12.06 -1.03 2.31
N GLY A 69 -11.91 -1.80 1.23
CA GLY A 69 -11.59 -3.22 1.32
C GLY A 69 -10.10 -3.40 1.56
N VAL A 70 -9.72 -4.04 2.67
CA VAL A 70 -8.36 -4.52 2.89
C VAL A 70 -8.30 -5.95 2.37
N VAL A 71 -7.71 -6.17 1.20
CA VAL A 71 -7.48 -7.51 0.67
C VAL A 71 -6.12 -7.98 1.17
N SER A 72 -6.13 -8.79 2.23
CA SER A 72 -4.95 -9.53 2.68
C SER A 72 -4.86 -10.83 1.89
N HIS A 73 -3.69 -11.13 1.31
CA HIS A 73 -3.44 -12.40 0.61
C HIS A 73 -3.69 -13.63 1.50
N PHE A 74 -3.63 -13.48 2.84
CA PHE A 74 -3.93 -14.54 3.80
C PHE A 74 -5.43 -14.83 4.01
N ALA A 75 -6.34 -14.06 3.39
CA ALA A 75 -7.78 -14.27 3.53
C ALA A 75 -8.37 -15.21 2.46
N ILE A 76 -7.53 -15.78 1.59
CA ILE A 76 -7.90 -16.85 0.65
C ILE A 76 -7.11 -18.10 1.05
N ASP A 77 -7.40 -18.61 2.24
CA ASP A 77 -7.05 -19.98 2.62
C ASP A 77 -8.32 -20.61 3.20
N ASP A 78 -9.19 -21.03 2.30
CA ASP A 78 -10.30 -21.95 2.56
C ASP A 78 -10.57 -22.70 1.23
N GLU A 79 -9.55 -23.40 0.73
CA GLU A 79 -9.81 -24.69 0.09
C GLU A 79 -9.55 -25.80 1.13
N GLU A 80 -10.29 -25.75 2.24
CA GLU A 80 -10.73 -27.01 2.85
C GLU A 80 -11.87 -27.55 1.97
N ASP A 81 -11.54 -28.42 1.01
CA ASP A 81 -12.51 -29.43 0.55
C ASP A 81 -11.83 -30.80 0.40
N TRP A 82 -11.66 -31.44 1.56
CA TRP A 82 -12.10 -32.80 1.86
C TRP A 82 -12.24 -33.75 0.65
N THR A 83 -11.12 -34.33 0.21
CA THR A 83 -11.16 -35.51 -0.67
C THR A 83 -11.85 -36.66 0.07
N THR A 84 -13.06 -36.96 -0.38
CA THR A 84 -13.86 -38.14 -0.02
C THR A 84 -13.33 -39.37 -0.75
#